data_AF-A0A925VUK8-F1
#
_entry.id   AF-A0A925VUK8-F1
#
_cell.length_a   1.000
_cell.length_b   1.000
_cell.length_c   1.000
_cell.angle_alpha   90.00
_cell.angle_beta   90.00
_cell.angle_gamma   90.00
#
_symmetry.space_group_name_H-M   'P 1'
#
loop_
_entity.id
_entity.type
_entity.pdbx_description
1 polymer ?
#
loop_
_entity_poly.entity_id
_entity_poly.type
_entity_poly.pdbx_seq_one_letter_code
_entity_poly.pdbx_strand_id
1 'polypeptide(L)'
;MKAAVSLRLLPSRTDFQVFFPYSDTAVRTALLGVGVRYEAATRCYVLPADAAAVAALQAACLPLGLALHTPAVPALAVALPPCTPHEVLLSRYCQFIALKRYSPATLKSYRGAFQSFLVYHAPRLPLELCKQDVLNYLAWRVAAGISEAYQNTLINAIKFYYEQVEGQPRQYYEVPRPKRPQTNPKVLAKEEVRALLQGTDNLKHRAMLMLAYGLG
;
A
#
# COMPACT_ATOMS: atom_id res chain seq x y z
N MET A 1 -4.57 -32.57 -9.54
CA MET A 1 -4.54 -31.31 -8.75
C MET A 1 -5.57 -31.45 -7.64
N LYS A 2 -5.14 -31.50 -6.36
CA LYS A 2 -6.07 -31.69 -5.23
C LYS A 2 -6.84 -30.38 -5.00
N ALA A 3 -8.16 -30.39 -5.24
CA ALA A 3 -9.04 -29.30 -4.87
C ALA A 3 -9.08 -29.20 -3.34
N ALA A 4 -8.37 -28.24 -2.76
CA ALA A 4 -8.26 -28.06 -1.32
C ALA A 4 -8.82 -26.69 -0.93
N VAL A 5 -9.67 -26.66 0.09
CA VAL A 5 -10.15 -25.43 0.71
C VAL A 5 -9.11 -24.98 1.72
N SER A 6 -8.62 -23.75 1.59
CA SER A 6 -7.64 -23.19 2.53
C SER A 6 -8.20 -21.97 3.24
N LEU A 7 -7.99 -21.92 4.55
CA LEU A 7 -8.39 -20.80 5.40
C LEU A 7 -7.16 -19.95 5.71
N ARG A 8 -7.28 -18.62 5.58
CA ARG A 8 -6.30 -17.65 6.10
C ARG A 8 -6.99 -16.69 7.05
N LEU A 9 -6.39 -16.43 8.21
CA LEU A 9 -6.93 -15.44 9.14
C LEU A 9 -6.76 -14.02 8.59
N LEU A 10 -7.82 -13.18 8.63
CA LEU A 10 -7.68 -11.76 8.32
C LEU A 10 -6.85 -11.04 9.41
N PRO A 11 -6.18 -9.92 9.06
CA PRO A 11 -5.48 -9.08 10.04
C PRO A 11 -6.37 -8.54 11.16
N SER A 12 -7.69 -8.46 10.93
CA SER A 12 -8.70 -8.07 11.93
C SER A 12 -8.93 -9.12 13.02
N ARG A 13 -8.42 -10.35 12.86
CA ARG A 13 -8.53 -11.49 13.80
C ARG A 13 -9.96 -11.93 14.17
N THR A 14 -10.99 -11.32 13.61
CA THR A 14 -12.40 -11.67 13.79
C THR A 14 -12.90 -12.72 12.81
N ASP A 15 -12.15 -12.93 11.74
CA ASP A 15 -12.67 -13.48 10.50
C ASP A 15 -11.58 -14.27 9.73
N PHE A 16 -11.95 -15.40 9.14
CA PHE A 16 -11.15 -16.20 8.20
C PHE A 16 -11.53 -15.87 6.76
N GLN A 17 -10.54 -15.57 5.93
CA GLN A 17 -10.64 -15.64 4.48
C GLN A 17 -10.63 -17.09 4.02
N VAL A 18 -11.64 -17.46 3.25
CA VAL A 18 -11.73 -18.79 2.67
C VAL A 18 -11.39 -18.75 1.19
N PHE A 19 -10.36 -19.51 0.80
CA PHE A 19 -9.90 -19.65 -0.57
C PHE A 19 -10.34 -21.00 -1.12
N PHE A 20 -10.99 -20.98 -2.29
CA PHE A 20 -11.47 -22.16 -2.99
C PHE A 20 -10.86 -22.22 -4.39
N PRO A 21 -10.43 -23.41 -4.85
CA PRO A 21 -9.95 -23.61 -6.20
C PRO A 21 -11.14 -23.73 -7.17
N TYR A 22 -11.53 -22.59 -7.75
CA TYR A 22 -12.42 -22.46 -8.91
C TYR A 22 -13.88 -22.98 -8.80
N SER A 23 -14.72 -22.46 -9.70
CA SER A 23 -16.17 -22.29 -9.60
C SER A 23 -17.01 -23.56 -9.73
N ASP A 24 -17.18 -24.28 -8.62
CA ASP A 24 -18.25 -25.26 -8.51
C ASP A 24 -19.47 -24.62 -7.82
N THR A 25 -20.62 -24.60 -8.50
CA THR A 25 -21.86 -24.01 -7.97
C THR A 25 -22.34 -24.75 -6.73
N ALA A 26 -22.05 -26.05 -6.62
CA ALA A 26 -22.38 -26.88 -5.45
C ALA A 26 -21.56 -26.48 -4.21
N VAL A 27 -20.30 -26.10 -4.40
CA VAL A 27 -19.43 -25.60 -3.32
C VAL A 27 -19.94 -24.23 -2.85
N ARG A 28 -20.29 -23.35 -3.79
CA ARG A 28 -20.80 -22.01 -3.46
C ARG A 28 -22.13 -22.03 -2.70
N THR A 29 -23.06 -22.93 -3.06
CA THR A 29 -24.33 -23.08 -2.34
C THR A 29 -24.13 -23.67 -0.96
N ALA A 30 -23.29 -24.70 -0.81
CA ALA A 30 -22.96 -25.30 0.48
C ALA A 30 -22.34 -24.28 1.45
N LEU A 31 -21.46 -23.39 0.96
CA LEU A 31 -20.78 -22.39 1.79
C LEU A 31 -21.69 -21.23 2.20
N LEU A 32 -22.59 -20.79 1.33
CA LEU A 32 -23.62 -19.80 1.68
C LEU A 32 -24.57 -20.36 2.76
N GLY A 33 -24.86 -21.66 2.73
CA GLY A 33 -25.65 -22.34 3.76
C GLY A 33 -24.98 -22.43 5.13
N VAL A 34 -23.65 -22.33 5.20
CA VAL A 34 -22.84 -22.41 6.44
C VAL A 34 -22.59 -21.04 7.08
N GLY A 35 -23.05 -19.95 6.45
CA GLY A 35 -22.89 -18.60 6.99
C GLY A 35 -21.63 -17.88 6.52
N VAL A 36 -21.00 -18.32 5.43
CA VAL A 36 -19.89 -17.60 4.79
C VAL A 36 -20.43 -16.36 4.09
N ARG A 37 -19.97 -15.18 4.50
CA ARG A 37 -20.36 -13.89 3.90
C ARG A 37 -19.36 -13.46 2.85
N TYR A 38 -19.83 -12.88 1.75
CA TYR A 38 -18.95 -12.28 0.75
C TYR A 38 -18.68 -10.82 1.11
N GLU A 39 -17.42 -10.46 1.31
CA GLU A 39 -17.02 -9.08 1.58
C GLU A 39 -16.55 -8.39 0.30
N ALA A 40 -17.33 -7.42 -0.17
CA ALA A 40 -17.09 -6.74 -1.44
C ALA A 40 -15.81 -5.87 -1.44
N ALA A 41 -15.42 -5.36 -0.27
CA ALA A 41 -14.24 -4.50 -0.11
C ALA A 41 -12.92 -5.26 -0.36
N THR A 42 -12.86 -6.50 0.09
CA THR A 42 -11.67 -7.37 0.03
C THR A 42 -11.77 -8.43 -1.08
N ARG A 43 -12.92 -8.49 -1.78
CA ARG A 43 -13.26 -9.47 -2.83
C ARG A 43 -13.01 -10.91 -2.39
N CYS A 44 -13.30 -11.22 -1.12
CA CYS A 44 -13.09 -12.54 -0.55
C CYS A 44 -14.29 -13.02 0.27
N TYR A 45 -14.38 -14.34 0.43
CA TYR A 45 -15.34 -14.99 1.30
C TYR A 45 -14.80 -15.01 2.73
N VAL A 46 -15.63 -14.64 3.68
CA VAL A 46 -15.29 -14.43 5.07
C VAL A 46 -16.16 -15.29 5.98
N LEU A 47 -15.54 -15.99 6.92
CA LEU A 47 -16.20 -16.79 7.95
C LEU A 47 -15.76 -16.27 9.33
N PRO A 48 -16.66 -16.05 10.31
CA PRO A 48 -16.25 -15.68 11.66
C PRO A 48 -15.31 -16.74 12.26
N ALA A 49 -14.32 -16.28 13.03
CA ALA A 49 -13.27 -17.12 13.58
C ALA A 49 -13.70 -17.95 14.82
N ASP A 50 -14.87 -18.60 14.73
CA ASP A 50 -15.44 -19.43 15.78
C ASP A 50 -15.21 -20.92 15.53
N ALA A 51 -14.92 -21.68 16.59
CA ALA A 51 -14.73 -23.13 16.51
C ALA A 51 -15.97 -23.86 15.94
N ALA A 52 -17.18 -23.36 16.25
CA ALA A 52 -18.44 -23.87 15.72
C ALA A 52 -18.59 -23.60 14.21
N ALA A 53 -18.16 -22.43 13.74
CA ALA A 53 -18.23 -22.06 12.34
C ALA A 53 -17.25 -22.88 11.48
N VAL A 54 -16.04 -23.14 11.99
CA VAL A 54 -15.05 -24.00 11.34
C VAL A 54 -15.52 -25.45 11.27
N ALA A 55 -16.15 -25.97 12.33
CA ALA A 55 -16.73 -27.32 12.36
C ALA A 55 -17.88 -27.48 11.35
N ALA A 56 -18.76 -26.47 11.24
CA ALA A 56 -19.84 -26.48 10.25
C ALA A 56 -19.31 -26.48 8.80
N LEU A 57 -18.21 -25.76 8.54
CA LEU A 57 -17.58 -25.72 7.22
C LEU A 57 -16.86 -27.05 6.90
N GLN A 58 -16.22 -27.68 7.89
CA GLN A 58 -15.67 -29.04 7.74
C GLN A 58 -16.77 -30.06 7.43
N ALA A 59 -17.92 -30.01 8.13
CA ALA A 59 -19.04 -30.90 7.88
C ALA A 59 -19.63 -30.73 6.46
N ALA A 60 -19.68 -29.50 5.94
CA ALA A 60 -20.13 -29.23 4.58
C ALA A 60 -19.13 -29.65 3.48
N CYS A 61 -17.82 -29.66 3.78
CA CYS A 61 -16.79 -30.10 2.84
C CYS A 61 -16.64 -31.63 2.75
N LEU A 62 -17.01 -32.36 3.81
CA LEU A 62 -16.91 -33.82 3.88
C LEU A 62 -17.68 -34.57 2.76
N PRO A 63 -18.96 -34.25 2.45
CA PRO A 63 -19.69 -34.89 1.33
C PRO A 63 -19.17 -34.49 -0.05
N LEU A 64 -18.40 -33.40 -0.15
CA LEU A 64 -17.85 -32.88 -1.40
C LEU A 64 -16.45 -33.43 -1.72
N GLY A 65 -15.89 -34.28 -0.85
CA GLY A 65 -14.56 -34.88 -1.04
C GLY A 65 -13.40 -33.87 -1.00
N LEU A 66 -13.64 -32.67 -0.48
CA LEU A 66 -12.64 -31.60 -0.42
C LEU A 66 -11.83 -31.69 0.87
N ALA A 67 -10.51 -31.82 0.75
CA ALA A 67 -9.61 -31.81 1.90
C ALA A 67 -9.48 -30.37 2.43
N LEU A 68 -9.98 -30.13 3.63
CA LEU A 68 -9.90 -28.83 4.29
C LEU A 68 -8.58 -28.72 5.03
N HIS A 69 -7.69 -27.85 4.54
CA HIS A 69 -6.50 -27.48 5.30
C HIS A 69 -6.90 -26.37 6.27
N THR A 70 -7.27 -26.76 7.48
CA THR A 70 -7.28 -25.83 8.60
C THR A 70 -5.82 -25.54 8.96
N PRO A 71 -5.36 -24.28 8.97
CA PRO A 71 -4.12 -23.99 9.67
C PRO A 71 -4.32 -24.43 11.12
N ALA A 72 -3.52 -25.39 11.59
CA ALA A 72 -3.55 -25.86 12.97
C ALA A 72 -3.39 -24.65 13.87
N VAL A 73 -4.48 -24.20 14.51
CA VAL A 73 -4.63 -22.90 15.20
C VAL A 73 -3.32 -22.48 15.86
N PRO A 74 -2.44 -21.74 15.18
CA PRO A 74 -1.21 -21.31 15.79
C PRO A 74 -1.55 -19.96 16.38
N ALA A 75 -1.75 -19.97 17.68
CA ALA A 75 -1.72 -18.80 18.54
C ALA A 75 -2.84 -17.75 18.33
N LEU A 76 -3.99 -18.05 18.92
CA LEU A 76 -4.95 -17.04 19.40
C LEU A 76 -4.39 -16.14 20.54
N ALA A 77 -3.09 -16.24 20.89
CA ALA A 77 -2.53 -15.57 22.06
C ALA A 77 -1.08 -15.06 21.88
N VAL A 78 -0.56 -14.88 20.67
CA VAL A 78 0.58 -13.94 20.55
C VAL A 78 -0.04 -12.55 20.61
N ALA A 79 0.05 -11.93 21.79
CA ALA A 79 -0.09 -10.49 21.94
C ALA A 79 0.66 -9.85 20.78
N LEU A 80 0.04 -8.93 20.05
CA LEU A 80 0.77 -8.18 19.03
C LEU A 80 2.12 -7.77 19.63
N PRO A 81 3.25 -7.97 18.93
CA PRO A 81 4.53 -7.51 19.46
C PRO A 81 4.33 -6.06 19.92
N PRO A 82 4.84 -5.68 21.10
CA PRO A 82 4.64 -4.34 21.62
C PRO A 82 5.01 -3.34 20.52
N CYS A 83 4.11 -2.39 20.24
CA CYS A 83 4.30 -1.41 19.18
C CYS A 83 5.71 -0.84 19.30
N THR A 84 6.51 -1.01 18.25
CA THR A 84 7.89 -0.53 18.30
C THR A 84 7.87 1.00 18.42
N PRO A 85 8.89 1.62 19.07
CA PRO A 85 8.97 3.08 19.17
C PRO A 85 8.79 3.78 17.81
N HIS A 86 9.35 3.19 16.74
CA HIS A 86 9.23 3.68 15.37
C HIS A 86 7.80 3.62 14.82
N GLU A 87 7.01 2.59 15.15
CA GLU A 87 5.61 2.48 14.74
C GLU A 87 4.72 3.51 15.43
N VAL A 88 4.94 3.74 16.72
CA VAL A 88 4.23 4.79 17.48
C VAL A 88 4.53 6.16 16.89
N LEU A 89 5.80 6.43 16.59
CA LEU A 89 6.24 7.68 15.96
C LEU A 89 5.63 7.85 14.56
N LEU A 90 5.65 6.81 13.73
CA LEU A 90 5.04 6.84 12.40
C LEU A 90 3.52 7.09 12.45
N SER A 91 2.83 6.52 13.43
CA SER A 91 1.40 6.77 13.67
C SER A 91 1.15 8.23 14.02
N ARG A 92 1.91 8.79 14.98
CA ARG A 92 1.85 10.22 15.34
C ARG A 92 2.12 11.10 14.11
N TYR A 93 3.15 10.79 13.33
CA TYR A 93 3.46 11.51 12.09
C TYR A 93 2.28 11.53 11.10
N CYS A 94 1.62 10.40 10.89
CA CYS A 94 0.46 10.31 10.00
C CYS A 94 -0.75 11.10 10.52
N GLN A 95 -0.97 11.12 11.84
CA GLN A 95 -2.01 11.94 12.46
C GLN A 95 -1.77 13.44 12.20
N PHE A 96 -0.53 13.92 12.35
CA PHE A 96 -0.20 15.32 12.05
C PHE A 96 -0.42 15.70 10.59
N ILE A 97 -0.08 14.82 9.65
CA ILE A 97 -0.36 15.04 8.23
C ILE A 97 -1.88 15.14 7.97
N ALA A 98 -2.66 14.25 8.59
CA ALA A 98 -4.11 14.26 8.45
C ALA A 98 -4.75 15.53 9.04
N LEU A 99 -4.28 15.98 10.22
CA LEU A 99 -4.74 17.22 10.86
C LEU A 99 -4.46 18.46 10.00
N LYS A 100 -3.34 18.47 9.26
CA LYS A 100 -2.99 19.53 8.30
C LYS A 100 -3.78 19.44 6.98
N ARG A 101 -4.67 18.47 6.81
CA ARG A 101 -5.51 18.24 5.62
C ARG A 101 -4.71 18.08 4.33
N TYR A 102 -3.54 17.45 4.40
CA TYR A 102 -2.83 17.06 3.20
C TYR A 102 -3.61 16.01 2.39
N SER A 103 -3.39 16.00 1.08
CA SER A 103 -4.02 15.03 0.19
C SER A 103 -3.65 13.58 0.57
N PRO A 104 -4.51 12.58 0.28
CA PRO A 104 -4.18 11.17 0.54
C PRO A 104 -2.94 10.70 -0.22
N ALA A 105 -2.68 11.28 -1.40
CA ALA A 105 -1.47 11.01 -2.18
C ALA A 105 -0.20 11.52 -1.45
N THR A 106 -0.28 12.72 -0.87
CA THR A 106 0.81 13.29 -0.07
C THR A 106 1.06 12.44 1.18
N LEU A 107 0.00 12.04 1.90
CA LEU A 107 0.11 11.17 3.08
C LEU A 107 0.82 9.87 2.74
N LYS A 108 0.40 9.19 1.67
CA LYS A 108 1.02 7.93 1.21
C LYS A 108 2.51 8.12 0.90
N SER A 109 2.84 9.19 0.18
CA SER A 109 4.20 9.48 -0.26
C SER A 109 5.11 9.82 0.93
N TYR A 110 4.64 10.69 1.83
CA TYR A 110 5.38 11.13 3.01
C TYR A 110 5.55 9.99 4.01
N ARG A 111 4.50 9.22 4.28
CA ARG A 111 4.56 8.02 5.12
C ARG A 111 5.62 7.04 4.62
N GLY A 112 5.61 6.71 3.32
CA GLY A 112 6.58 5.77 2.75
C GLY A 112 8.02 6.27 2.81
N ALA A 113 8.24 7.56 2.49
CA ALA A 113 9.56 8.18 2.57
C ALA A 113 10.10 8.23 4.01
N PHE A 114 9.24 8.63 4.96
CA PHE A 114 9.61 8.73 6.36
C PHE A 114 9.80 7.35 7.02
N GLN A 115 8.96 6.37 6.69
CA GLN A 115 9.15 4.98 7.14
C GLN A 115 10.51 4.42 6.67
N SER A 116 10.90 4.69 5.41
CA SER A 116 12.21 4.27 4.91
C SER A 116 13.36 4.89 5.69
N PHE A 117 13.22 6.16 6.10
CA PHE A 117 14.19 6.85 6.95
C PHE A 117 14.27 6.22 8.35
N LEU A 118 13.12 5.93 8.99
CA LEU A 118 13.06 5.27 10.30
C LEU A 118 13.74 3.89 10.28
N VAL A 119 13.49 3.10 9.23
CA VAL A 119 14.08 1.75 9.09
C VAL A 119 15.59 1.82 8.92
N TYR A 120 16.11 2.79 8.16
CA TYR A 120 17.54 2.95 7.95
C TYR A 120 18.30 3.31 9.24
N HIS A 121 17.69 4.13 10.10
CA HIS A 121 18.32 4.58 11.35
C HIS A 121 17.98 3.70 12.57
N ALA A 122 17.14 2.68 12.43
CA ALA A 122 16.81 1.78 13.52
C ALA A 122 18.07 1.12 14.11
N PRO A 123 18.18 1.00 15.46
CA PRO A 123 17.17 1.29 16.47
C PRO A 123 17.14 2.75 16.97
N ARG A 124 18.01 3.63 16.47
CA ARG A 124 18.06 5.05 16.91
C ARG A 124 16.78 5.78 16.52
N LEU A 125 16.37 6.72 17.36
CA LEU A 125 15.21 7.57 17.11
C LEU A 125 15.63 8.84 16.35
N PRO A 126 14.74 9.45 15.54
CA PRO A 126 15.04 10.68 14.82
C PRO A 126 15.57 11.83 15.69
N LEU A 127 15.12 11.95 16.94
CA LEU A 127 15.60 12.98 17.86
C LEU A 127 17.05 12.79 18.33
N GLU A 128 17.59 11.58 18.20
CA GLU A 128 18.98 11.25 18.52
C GLU A 128 19.92 11.46 17.33
N LEU A 129 19.38 11.79 16.16
CA LEU A 129 20.14 11.97 14.93
C LEU A 129 20.64 13.41 14.83
N CYS A 130 21.89 13.55 14.42
CA CYS A 130 22.44 14.85 14.07
C CYS A 130 22.11 15.20 12.62
N LYS A 131 22.33 16.47 12.24
CA LYS A 131 22.14 16.92 10.85
C LYS A 131 23.00 16.12 9.86
N GLN A 132 24.19 15.72 10.28
CA GLN A 132 25.10 14.93 9.46
C GLN A 132 24.53 13.54 9.15
N ASP A 133 23.84 12.91 10.12
CA ASP A 133 23.20 11.61 9.91
C ASP A 133 22.13 11.68 8.81
N VAL A 134 21.35 12.77 8.79
CA VAL A 134 20.34 13.03 7.76
C VAL A 134 21.00 13.24 6.39
N LEU A 135 22.08 14.02 6.31
CA LEU A 135 22.82 14.25 5.08
C LEU A 135 23.45 12.96 4.53
N ASN A 136 24.02 12.13 5.41
CA ASN A 136 24.59 10.83 5.05
C ASN A 136 23.51 9.90 4.48
N TYR A 137 22.32 9.86 5.09
CA TYR A 137 21.20 9.09 4.55
C TYR A 137 20.77 9.59 3.17
N LEU A 138 20.65 10.90 2.99
CA LEU A 138 20.31 11.50 1.70
C LEU A 138 21.35 11.15 0.63
N ALA A 139 22.64 11.27 0.95
CA ALA A 139 23.74 10.92 0.05
C ALA A 139 23.70 9.44 -0.34
N TRP A 140 23.48 8.53 0.62
CA TRP A 140 23.34 7.10 0.36
C TRP A 140 22.15 6.80 -0.58
N ARG A 141 21.01 7.46 -0.37
CA ARG A 141 19.85 7.29 -1.26
C ARG A 141 20.12 7.80 -2.67
N VAL A 142 20.79 8.94 -2.81
CA VAL A 142 21.19 9.48 -4.12
C VAL A 142 22.16 8.56 -4.83
N ALA A 143 23.13 7.99 -4.13
CA ALA A 143 24.04 6.98 -4.67
C ALA A 143 23.31 5.71 -5.14
N ALA A 144 22.18 5.36 -4.49
CA ALA A 144 21.30 4.27 -4.93
C ALA A 144 20.42 4.62 -6.16
N GLY A 145 20.59 5.80 -6.77
CA GLY A 145 19.93 6.16 -8.03
C GLY A 145 18.48 6.61 -7.89
N ILE A 146 18.09 7.17 -6.74
CA ILE A 146 16.73 7.74 -6.62
C ILE A 146 16.51 8.93 -7.56
N SER A 147 15.27 9.11 -8.01
CA SER A 147 14.91 10.28 -8.80
C SER A 147 14.94 11.57 -7.97
N GLU A 148 15.22 12.70 -8.62
CA GLU A 148 15.17 14.02 -7.97
C GLU A 148 13.81 14.30 -7.33
N ALA A 149 12.72 13.88 -7.98
CA ALA A 149 11.36 14.04 -7.45
C ALA A 149 11.22 13.30 -6.11
N TYR A 150 11.70 12.06 -6.04
CA TYR A 150 11.69 11.28 -4.81
C TYR A 150 12.61 11.87 -3.74
N GLN A 151 13.81 12.35 -4.12
CA GLN A 151 14.70 13.06 -3.21
C GLN A 151 14.02 14.27 -2.56
N ASN A 152 13.29 15.08 -3.34
CA ASN A 152 12.54 16.22 -2.81
C ASN A 152 11.43 15.77 -1.85
N THR A 153 10.68 14.71 -2.19
CA THR A 153 9.66 14.14 -1.30
C THR A 153 10.29 13.68 0.02
N LEU A 154 11.46 13.04 -0.04
CA LEU A 154 12.15 12.49 1.11
C LEU A 154 12.71 13.60 2.02
N ILE A 155 13.32 14.66 1.45
CA ILE A 155 13.73 15.86 2.19
C ILE A 155 12.52 16.50 2.88
N ASN A 156 11.42 16.72 2.15
CA ASN A 156 10.23 17.36 2.72
C ASN A 156 9.54 16.50 3.79
N ALA A 157 9.54 15.18 3.63
CA ALA A 157 9.00 14.26 4.62
C ALA A 157 9.79 14.32 5.95
N ILE A 158 11.12 14.35 5.86
CA ILE A 158 12.01 14.49 7.03
C ILE A 158 11.86 15.88 7.67
N LYS A 159 11.85 16.95 6.87
CA LYS A 159 11.63 18.32 7.37
C LYS A 159 10.29 18.46 8.08
N PHE A 160 9.23 17.87 7.53
CA PHE A 160 7.90 17.91 8.15
C PHE A 160 7.92 17.31 9.55
N TYR A 161 8.67 16.22 9.78
CA TYR A 161 8.79 15.64 11.11
C TYR A 161 9.41 16.63 12.10
N TYR A 162 10.63 17.13 11.80
CA TYR A 162 11.33 18.04 12.73
C TYR A 162 10.58 19.37 12.93
N GLU A 163 10.06 19.97 11.87
CA GLU A 163 9.44 21.31 11.94
C GLU A 163 7.99 21.27 12.45
N GLN A 164 7.19 20.28 12.04
CA GLN A 164 5.74 20.28 12.32
C GLN A 164 5.32 19.30 13.42
N VAL A 165 6.01 18.16 13.57
CA VAL A 165 5.67 17.16 14.59
C VAL A 165 6.40 17.46 15.91
N GLU A 166 7.68 17.81 15.83
CA GLU A 166 8.51 18.13 17.00
C GLU A 166 8.62 19.64 17.28
N GLY A 167 8.11 20.49 16.37
CA GLY A 167 8.07 21.95 16.57
C GLY A 167 9.44 22.64 16.58
N GLN A 168 10.47 22.00 16.02
CA GLN A 168 11.81 22.58 15.93
C GLN A 168 11.83 23.78 14.96
N PRO A 169 12.78 24.72 15.13
CA PRO A 169 12.97 25.81 14.19
C PRO A 169 13.24 25.25 12.78
N ARG A 170 12.85 26.02 11.75
CA ARG A 170 13.08 25.63 10.35
C ARG A 170 14.56 25.36 10.13
N GLN A 171 14.87 24.10 9.83
CA GLN A 171 16.23 23.66 9.57
C GLN A 171 16.48 23.65 8.06
N TYR A 172 17.48 24.40 7.63
CA TYR A 172 17.97 24.36 6.26
C TYR A 172 19.00 23.24 6.13
N TYR A 173 18.64 22.21 5.38
CA TYR A 173 19.60 21.26 4.85
C TYR A 173 20.09 21.83 3.53
N GLU A 174 21.33 22.33 3.49
CA GLU A 174 22.01 22.70 2.25
C GLU A 174 22.34 21.43 1.47
N VAL A 175 21.32 20.84 0.85
CA VAL A 175 21.50 19.71 -0.05
C VAL A 175 21.84 20.30 -1.42
N PRO A 176 23.06 20.09 -1.94
CA PRO A 176 23.42 20.57 -3.27
C PRO A 176 22.46 19.94 -4.27
N ARG A 177 21.57 20.75 -4.83
CA ARG A 177 20.54 20.27 -5.74
C ARG A 177 21.16 20.05 -7.11
N PRO A 178 21.11 18.83 -7.69
CA PRO A 178 21.47 18.64 -9.08
C PRO A 178 20.60 19.56 -9.95
N LYS A 179 21.19 20.18 -10.97
CA LYS A 179 20.42 20.96 -11.94
C LYS A 179 19.48 20.00 -12.67
N ARG A 180 18.17 20.23 -12.55
CA ARG A 180 17.15 19.50 -13.32
C ARG A 180 17.59 19.44 -14.78
N PRO A 181 17.72 18.25 -15.39
CA PRO A 181 17.90 18.16 -16.83
C PRO A 181 16.65 18.76 -17.47
N GLN A 182 16.81 19.91 -18.12
CA GLN A 182 15.75 20.48 -18.96
C GLN A 182 15.58 19.53 -20.13
N THR A 183 14.64 18.60 -20.00
CA THR A 183 14.28 17.72 -21.10
C THR A 183 13.34 18.52 -21.98
N ASN A 184 13.71 18.73 -23.24
CA ASN A 184 12.81 19.34 -24.20
C ASN A 184 11.52 18.50 -24.24
N PRO A 185 10.33 19.13 -24.17
CA PRO A 185 9.08 18.39 -24.27
C PRO A 185 9.12 17.60 -25.58
N LYS A 186 8.94 16.28 -25.48
CA LYS A 186 8.82 15.40 -26.64
C LYS A 186 7.44 15.67 -27.25
N VAL A 187 7.39 16.60 -28.20
CA VAL A 187 6.17 16.91 -28.94
C VAL A 187 6.01 15.88 -30.05
N LEU A 188 4.81 15.29 -30.17
CA LEU A 188 4.50 14.36 -31.25
C LEU A 188 4.50 15.10 -32.59
N ALA A 189 5.02 14.46 -33.64
CA ALA A 189 4.88 14.95 -34.99
C ALA A 189 3.41 14.87 -35.45
N LYS A 190 3.00 15.72 -36.40
CA LYS A 190 1.62 15.74 -36.93
C LYS A 190 1.18 14.37 -37.45
N GLU A 191 2.11 13.60 -38.02
CA GLU A 191 1.85 12.26 -38.52
C GLU A 191 1.58 11.26 -37.40
N GLU A 192 2.32 11.33 -36.30
CA GLU A 192 2.11 10.50 -35.11
C GLU A 192 0.76 10.80 -34.46
N VAL A 193 0.39 12.09 -34.38
CA VAL A 193 -0.94 12.51 -33.89
C VAL A 193 -2.04 11.95 -34.80
N ARG A 194 -1.85 12.03 -36.12
CA ARG A 194 -2.82 11.48 -37.08
C ARG A 194 -2.97 9.97 -36.93
N ALA A 195 -1.86 9.23 -36.80
CA ALA A 195 -1.87 7.79 -36.57
C ALA A 195 -2.57 7.44 -35.25
N LEU A 196 -2.31 8.20 -34.18
CA LEU A 196 -2.95 8.01 -32.87
C LEU A 196 -4.47 8.23 -32.92
N LEU A 197 -4.93 9.26 -33.62
CA LEU A 197 -6.36 9.53 -33.80
C LEU A 197 -7.06 8.49 -34.69
N GLN A 198 -6.36 7.95 -35.68
CA GLN A 198 -6.90 6.93 -36.58
C GLN A 198 -6.91 5.53 -35.95
N GLY A 199 -5.93 5.20 -35.10
CA GLY A 199 -5.85 3.93 -34.39
C GLY A 199 -6.74 3.82 -33.15
N THR A 200 -7.54 4.84 -32.84
CA THR A 200 -8.49 4.82 -31.72
C THR A 200 -9.90 4.50 -32.23
N ASP A 201 -10.31 3.24 -32.10
CA ASP A 201 -11.60 2.75 -32.61
C ASP A 201 -12.81 3.30 -31.83
N ASN A 202 -12.63 3.54 -30.53
CA ASN A 202 -13.71 4.03 -29.68
C ASN A 202 -13.92 5.53 -29.86
N LEU A 203 -15.10 5.90 -30.38
CA LEU A 203 -15.50 7.27 -30.69
C LEU A 203 -15.35 8.23 -29.49
N LYS A 204 -15.65 7.77 -28.26
CA LYS A 204 -15.51 8.60 -27.05
C LYS A 204 -14.06 8.99 -26.79
N HIS A 205 -13.14 8.03 -26.90
CA HIS A 205 -11.71 8.27 -26.69
C HIS A 205 -11.12 9.13 -27.81
N ARG A 206 -11.54 8.90 -29.06
CA ARG A 206 -11.13 9.73 -30.20
C ARG A 206 -11.57 11.18 -30.07
N ALA A 207 -12.81 11.43 -29.65
CA ALA A 207 -13.30 12.80 -29.40
C ALA A 207 -12.51 13.50 -28.29
N MET A 208 -12.21 12.81 -27.18
CA MET A 208 -11.37 13.37 -26.10
C MET A 208 -9.96 13.73 -26.57
N LEU A 209 -9.34 12.87 -27.38
CA LEU A 209 -8.00 13.11 -27.95
C LEU A 209 -8.00 14.29 -28.93
N MET A 210 -9.03 14.41 -29.78
CA MET A 210 -9.18 15.54 -30.70
C MET A 210 -9.38 16.87 -29.96
N LEU A 211 -10.20 16.88 -28.90
CA LEU A 211 -10.42 18.08 -28.09
C LEU A 211 -9.15 18.48 -27.34
N ALA A 212 -8.44 17.52 -26.73
CA ALA A 212 -7.17 17.79 -26.08
C ALA A 212 -6.15 18.38 -27.07
N TYR A 213 -5.95 17.76 -28.23
CA TYR A 213 -4.99 18.26 -29.22
C TYR A 213 -5.41 19.60 -29.85
N GLY A 214 -6.70 19.80 -30.12
CA GLY A 214 -7.21 21.00 -30.82
C GLY A 214 -7.41 22.22 -29.93
N LEU A 215 -7.58 22.03 -28.61
CA LEU A 215 -7.83 23.11 -27.65
C LEU A 215 -6.66 23.36 -26.68
N GLY A 216 -5.61 22.52 -26.71
CA GLY A 216 -4.37 22.71 -25.93
C GLY A 216 -4.21 21.71 -24.79
#